data_AF-A0A6M6JMS8-F1
#
_entry.id   AF-A0A6M6JMS8-F1
#
_cell.length_a   1.000
_cell.length_b   1.000
_cell.length_c   1.000
_cell.angle_alpha   90.00
_cell.angle_beta   90.00
_cell.angle_gamma   90.00
#
_symmetry.space_group_name_H-M   'P 1'
#
loop_
_entity.id
_entity.type
_entity.pdbx_description
1 polymer ?
#
loop_
_entity_poly.entity_id
_entity_poly.type
_entity_poly.pdbx_seq_one_letter_code
_entity_poly.pdbx_strand_id
1 'polypeptide(L)'
;MPVDHFTLYDWSRSYVLPAEVRSNIPLRGSVGMLGAHNTARGLLVETCRHTGAHPTGLHYAETVLGDRAIVVVDITATAHLPTGDPLTVHTRTRHHRHDDARDGDWSISIDDISHPGRDRARPPSPPMQGWIVHRLLRQHTSARPGRGGECTGAGIGRVPSR
;
A
#
# COMPACT_ATOMS: atom_id res chain seq x y z
N MET A 1 -20.76 13.01 -1.53
CA MET A 1 -19.92 11.92 -0.98
C MET A 1 -19.22 11.25 -2.14
N PRO A 2 -17.89 11.13 -2.18
CA PRO A 2 -17.25 10.40 -3.26
C PRO A 2 -17.64 8.92 -3.16
N VAL A 3 -17.73 8.28 -4.31
CA VAL A 3 -18.20 6.91 -4.46
C VAL A 3 -17.13 5.97 -3.89
N ASP A 4 -17.42 5.30 -2.76
CA ASP A 4 -16.46 4.47 -2.00
C ASP A 4 -16.03 3.15 -2.68
N HIS A 5 -16.38 2.97 -3.96
CA HIS A 5 -16.19 1.71 -4.67
C HIS A 5 -15.55 1.93 -6.05
N PHE A 6 -14.79 0.92 -6.50
CA PHE A 6 -14.20 0.85 -7.83
C PHE A 6 -15.26 1.10 -8.92
N THR A 7 -15.05 2.13 -9.73
CA THR A 7 -15.91 2.46 -10.88
C THR A 7 -15.29 2.00 -12.20
N LEU A 8 -16.07 1.88 -13.27
CA LEU A 8 -15.52 1.65 -14.62
C LEU A 8 -14.51 2.72 -15.04
N TYR A 9 -14.64 3.94 -14.50
CA TYR A 9 -13.66 5.01 -14.71
C TYR A 9 -12.31 4.68 -14.08
N ASP A 10 -12.28 4.07 -12.89
CA ASP A 10 -11.05 3.61 -12.26
C ASP A 10 -10.38 2.48 -13.04
N TRP A 11 -11.15 1.66 -13.75
CA TRP A 11 -10.62 0.64 -14.67
C TRP A 11 -9.95 1.25 -15.91
N SER A 12 -10.45 2.41 -16.35
CA SER A 12 -9.93 3.13 -17.52
C SER A 12 -8.70 4.02 -17.22
N ARG A 13 -8.39 4.26 -15.94
CA ARG A 13 -7.21 5.04 -15.55
C ARG A 13 -5.93 4.30 -15.92
N SER A 14 -5.12 4.93 -16.77
CA SER A 14 -3.82 4.43 -17.17
C SER A 14 -2.74 5.03 -16.28
N TYR A 15 -2.35 4.30 -15.24
CA TYR A 15 -1.19 4.65 -14.43
C TYR A 15 0.10 4.23 -15.14
N VAL A 16 1.10 5.10 -15.08
CA VAL A 16 2.45 4.88 -15.64
C VAL A 16 3.44 4.87 -14.50
N LEU A 17 4.26 3.83 -14.42
CA LEU A 17 5.34 3.75 -13.46
C LEU A 17 6.61 4.40 -14.03
N PRO A 18 7.43 5.05 -13.18
CA PRO A 18 8.78 5.47 -13.55
C PRO A 18 9.65 4.29 -14.01
N ALA A 19 10.66 4.55 -14.84
CA ALA A 19 11.48 3.51 -15.48
C ALA A 19 12.36 2.76 -14.47
N GLU A 20 12.67 3.40 -13.35
CA GLU A 20 13.48 2.91 -12.24
C GLU A 20 12.72 1.95 -11.31
N VAL A 21 11.39 1.88 -11.41
CA VAL A 21 10.58 1.00 -10.56
C VAL A 21 10.76 -0.45 -10.99
N ARG A 22 11.18 -1.30 -10.05
CA ARG A 22 11.24 -2.75 -10.26
C ARG A 22 9.83 -3.31 -10.29
N SER A 23 9.40 -3.88 -11.42
CA SER A 23 8.07 -4.48 -11.51
C SER A 23 8.05 -5.78 -12.31
N ASN A 24 7.17 -6.70 -11.90
CA ASN A 24 6.90 -7.94 -12.62
C ASN A 24 5.73 -7.81 -13.62
N ILE A 25 5.07 -6.65 -13.68
CA ILE A 25 4.06 -6.32 -14.68
C ILE A 25 4.54 -5.15 -15.55
N PRO A 26 3.97 -4.94 -16.75
CA PRO A 26 4.34 -3.81 -17.59
C PRO A 26 4.23 -2.47 -16.85
N LEU A 27 5.22 -1.59 -17.04
CA LEU A 27 5.26 -0.26 -16.41
C LEU A 27 4.16 0.69 -16.93
N ARG A 28 3.59 0.38 -18.09
CA ARG A 28 2.53 1.15 -18.75
C ARG A 28 1.36 0.26 -19.09
N GLY A 29 0.16 0.83 -19.06
CA GLY A 29 -1.03 0.20 -19.63
C GLY A 29 -0.92 0.02 -21.14
N SER A 30 -1.67 -0.93 -21.70
CA SER A 30 -1.91 -1.11 -23.13
C SER A 30 -3.40 -1.25 -23.36
N VAL A 31 -3.86 -0.92 -24.55
CA VAL A 31 -5.26 -1.15 -24.96
C VAL A 31 -5.58 -2.64 -24.78
N GLY A 32 -6.65 -2.95 -24.05
CA GLY A 32 -7.08 -4.33 -23.74
C GLY A 32 -6.58 -4.91 -22.41
N MET A 33 -5.63 -4.27 -21.70
CA MET A 33 -5.31 -4.64 -20.31
C MET A 33 -6.38 -4.08 -19.37
N LEU A 34 -7.33 -4.91 -18.94
CA LEU A 34 -8.38 -4.50 -18.01
C LEU A 34 -7.96 -4.70 -16.54
N GLY A 35 -8.10 -3.63 -15.75
CA GLY A 35 -8.30 -3.65 -14.29
C GLY A 35 -7.09 -3.90 -13.43
N ALA A 36 -6.73 -5.16 -13.21
CA ALA A 36 -5.94 -5.56 -12.05
C ALA A 36 -4.50 -5.00 -12.08
N HIS A 37 -3.87 -4.99 -13.26
CA HIS A 37 -2.57 -4.33 -13.44
C HIS A 37 -2.65 -2.80 -13.29
N ASN A 38 -3.75 -2.17 -13.76
CA ASN A 38 -3.95 -0.72 -13.55
C ASN A 38 -4.19 -0.40 -12.08
N THR A 39 -4.93 -1.25 -11.36
CA THR A 39 -5.12 -1.16 -9.91
C THR A 39 -3.79 -1.26 -9.18
N ALA A 40 -2.94 -2.23 -9.55
CA ALA A 40 -1.61 -2.39 -8.95
C ALA A 40 -0.72 -1.18 -9.16
N ARG A 41 -0.65 -0.66 -10.39
CA ARG A 41 0.07 0.58 -10.68
C ARG A 41 -0.52 1.77 -9.93
N GLY A 42 -1.84 1.85 -9.87
CA GLY A 42 -2.58 2.90 -9.17
C GLY A 42 -2.30 2.91 -7.67
N LEU A 43 -2.22 1.75 -7.02
CA LEU A 43 -1.85 1.64 -5.62
C LEU A 43 -0.50 2.34 -5.36
N LEU A 44 0.54 1.98 -6.11
CA LEU A 44 1.86 2.58 -5.93
C LEU A 44 1.86 4.08 -6.23
N VAL A 45 1.28 4.49 -7.36
CA VAL A 45 1.26 5.91 -7.79
C VAL A 45 0.50 6.77 -6.79
N GLU A 46 -0.69 6.36 -6.38
CA GLU A 46 -1.53 7.14 -5.47
C GLU A 46 -0.99 7.12 -4.04
N THR A 47 -0.41 6.01 -3.59
CA THR A 47 0.35 5.99 -2.32
C THR A 47 1.46 7.03 -2.36
N CYS A 48 2.32 7.01 -3.38
CA CYS A 48 3.43 7.96 -3.48
C CYS A 48 2.94 9.41 -3.59
N ARG A 49 1.88 9.66 -4.36
CA ARG A 49 1.26 10.99 -4.49
C ARG A 49 0.76 11.52 -3.15
N HIS A 50 0.13 10.67 -2.34
CA HIS A 50 -0.45 11.08 -1.07
C HIS A 50 0.56 11.17 0.09
N THR A 51 1.64 10.37 0.06
CA THR A 51 2.65 10.34 1.14
C THR A 51 3.90 11.15 0.82
N GLY A 52 4.09 11.56 -0.45
CA GLY A 52 5.34 12.12 -0.93
C GLY A 52 6.46 11.09 -1.10
N ALA A 53 6.17 9.80 -0.94
CA ALA A 53 7.16 8.75 -1.07
C ALA A 53 7.68 8.62 -2.52
N HIS A 54 8.93 8.18 -2.65
CA HIS A 54 9.54 7.83 -3.93
C HIS A 54 9.33 6.34 -4.23
N PRO A 55 8.72 5.97 -5.36
CA PRO A 55 8.40 4.58 -5.68
C PRO A 55 9.65 3.76 -5.98
N THR A 56 9.72 2.51 -5.49
CA THR A 56 10.87 1.62 -5.74
C THR A 56 10.50 0.30 -6.38
N GLY A 57 9.32 -0.25 -6.08
CA GLY A 57 8.96 -1.58 -6.53
C GLY A 57 7.46 -1.83 -6.54
N LEU A 58 7.03 -2.69 -7.45
CA LEU A 58 5.67 -3.18 -7.56
C LEU A 58 5.65 -4.67 -7.93
N HIS A 59 5.10 -5.48 -7.05
CA HIS A 59 4.82 -6.88 -7.30
C HIS A 59 3.31 -7.13 -7.39
N TYR A 60 2.89 -7.86 -8.41
CA TYR A 60 1.53 -8.32 -8.62
C TYR A 60 1.51 -9.84 -8.67
N ALA A 61 0.60 -10.47 -7.94
CA ALA A 61 0.35 -11.89 -8.04
C ALA A 61 -1.15 -12.17 -8.13
N GLU A 62 -1.52 -13.12 -8.97
CA GLU A 62 -2.90 -13.61 -9.10
C GLU A 62 -2.90 -15.12 -8.93
N THR A 63 -3.73 -15.60 -7.99
CA THR A 63 -3.88 -17.02 -7.70
C THR A 63 -5.33 -17.42 -7.87
N VAL A 64 -5.57 -18.47 -8.64
CA VAL A 64 -6.90 -19.02 -8.89
C VAL A 64 -7.08 -20.26 -8.01
N LEU A 65 -8.10 -20.25 -7.14
CA LEU A 65 -8.40 -21.29 -6.15
C LEU A 65 -9.73 -21.99 -6.45
N GLY A 66 -9.86 -23.22 -5.95
CA GLY A 66 -11.11 -24.00 -5.89
C GLY A 66 -11.81 -24.15 -7.25
N ASP A 67 -11.31 -25.05 -8.10
CA ASP A 67 -11.80 -25.28 -9.48
C ASP A 67 -12.14 -24.00 -10.26
N ARG A 68 -11.28 -22.98 -10.12
CA ARG A 68 -11.42 -21.66 -10.75
C ARG A 68 -12.60 -20.82 -10.29
N ALA A 69 -13.16 -21.12 -9.13
CA ALA A 69 -14.27 -20.37 -8.54
C ALA A 69 -13.81 -19.11 -7.81
N ILE A 70 -12.57 -19.04 -7.33
CA ILE A 70 -12.05 -17.90 -6.54
C ILE A 70 -10.78 -17.37 -7.16
N VAL A 71 -10.66 -16.05 -7.27
CA VAL A 71 -9.45 -15.36 -7.69
C VAL A 71 -8.96 -14.50 -6.53
N VAL A 72 -7.70 -14.71 -6.15
CA VAL A 72 -6.98 -13.92 -5.15
C VAL A 72 -5.96 -13.07 -5.86
N VAL A 73 -6.03 -11.76 -5.64
CA VAL A 73 -5.08 -10.78 -6.16
C VAL A 73 -4.31 -10.19 -5.00
N ASP A 74 -2.99 -10.36 -5.02
CA ASP A 74 -2.06 -9.78 -4.06
C ASP A 74 -1.20 -8.73 -4.77
N ILE A 75 -1.08 -7.57 -4.15
CA ILE A 75 -0.29 -6.45 -4.68
C ILE A 75 0.61 -5.94 -3.56
N THR A 76 1.92 -5.92 -3.83
CA THR A 76 2.92 -5.31 -2.95
C THR A 76 3.53 -4.10 -3.63
N ALA A 77 3.33 -2.93 -3.05
CA ALA A 77 3.93 -1.66 -3.47
C ALA A 77 5.00 -1.25 -2.45
N THR A 78 6.21 -0.96 -2.92
CA THR A 78 7.33 -0.49 -2.09
C THR A 78 7.76 0.90 -2.50
N ALA A 79 8.11 1.73 -1.52
CA ALA A 79 8.57 3.09 -1.71
C ALA A 79 9.51 3.52 -0.57
N HIS A 80 10.15 4.69 -0.71
CA HIS A 80 10.85 5.38 0.39
C HIS A 80 10.11 6.67 0.74
N LEU A 81 9.79 6.85 2.02
CA LEU A 81 9.24 8.11 2.52
C LEU A 81 10.25 9.25 2.36
N PRO A 82 9.82 10.53 2.38
CA PRO A 82 10.73 11.67 2.36
C PRO A 82 11.77 11.67 3.50
N THR A 83 11.51 10.97 4.59
CA THR A 83 12.43 10.76 5.72
C THR A 83 13.55 9.77 5.41
N GLY A 84 13.46 9.02 4.31
CA GLY A 84 14.34 7.93 3.94
C GLY A 84 13.84 6.55 4.39
N ASP A 85 12.86 6.50 5.29
CA ASP A 85 12.31 5.24 5.81
C ASP A 85 11.64 4.42 4.69
N PRO A 86 11.82 3.08 4.66
CA PRO A 86 11.11 2.23 3.73
C PRO A 86 9.61 2.20 4.06
N LEU A 87 8.80 2.09 3.03
CA LEU A 87 7.35 1.92 3.10
C LEU A 87 6.96 0.70 2.25
N THR A 88 6.30 -0.27 2.87
CA THR A 88 5.71 -1.42 2.19
C THR A 88 4.20 -1.41 2.38
N VAL A 89 3.46 -1.32 1.27
CA VAL A 89 2.00 -1.43 1.27
C VAL A 89 1.62 -2.71 0.56
N HIS A 90 0.86 -3.55 1.24
CA HIS A 90 0.34 -4.78 0.66
C HIS A 90 -1.18 -4.74 0.67
N THR A 91 -1.80 -5.07 -0.46
CA THR A 91 -3.26 -5.25 -0.56
C THR A 91 -3.57 -6.64 -1.06
N ARG A 92 -4.64 -7.22 -0.51
CA ARG A 92 -5.15 -8.53 -0.93
C ARG A 92 -6.63 -8.41 -1.23
N THR A 93 -7.05 -8.93 -2.37
CA THR A 93 -8.46 -9.00 -2.77
C THR A 93 -8.81 -10.45 -3.09
N ARG A 94 -9.85 -10.97 -2.46
CA ARG A 94 -10.45 -12.26 -2.84
C ARG A 94 -11.82 -12.00 -3.45
N HIS A 95 -12.07 -12.54 -4.64
CA HIS A 95 -13.38 -12.46 -5.28
C HIS A 95 -13.78 -13.80 -5.90
N HIS A 96 -15.08 -14.07 -5.91
CA HIS A 96 -15.66 -15.24 -6.54
C HIS A 96 -15.99 -14.95 -8.01
N ARG A 97 -15.64 -15.88 -8.91
CA ARG A 97 -15.77 -15.70 -10.36
C ARG A 97 -17.22 -15.65 -10.85
N HIS A 98 -18.12 -16.30 -10.12
CA HIS A 98 -19.52 -16.50 -10.49
C HIS A 98 -20.51 -15.93 -9.47
N ASP A 99 -20.02 -15.26 -8.43
CA ASP A 99 -20.88 -14.70 -7.40
C ASP A 99 -21.11 -13.22 -7.66
N ASP A 100 -22.36 -12.86 -7.97
CA ASP A 100 -22.82 -11.46 -7.98
C ASP A 100 -22.94 -10.91 -6.56
N ALA A 101 -22.87 -11.77 -5.53
CA ALA A 101 -22.79 -11.36 -4.15
C ALA A 101 -21.51 -10.56 -3.93
N ARG A 102 -21.71 -9.32 -3.47
CA ARG A 102 -20.72 -8.26 -3.40
C ARG A 102 -19.76 -8.44 -2.20
N ASP A 103 -19.57 -9.66 -1.74
CA ASP A 103 -18.85 -10.03 -0.53
C ASP A 103 -17.41 -10.43 -0.87
N GLY A 104 -16.60 -9.46 -1.28
CA GLY A 104 -15.17 -9.66 -1.45
C GLY A 104 -14.43 -9.47 -0.13
N ASP A 105 -13.43 -10.31 0.15
CA ASP A 105 -12.49 -10.06 1.24
C ASP A 105 -11.39 -9.13 0.69
N TRP A 106 -11.43 -7.85 1.04
CA TRP A 106 -10.32 -6.92 0.78
C TRP A 106 -9.56 -6.60 2.06
N SER A 107 -8.24 -6.58 1.97
CA SER A 107 -7.37 -6.13 3.06
C SER A 107 -6.22 -5.26 2.58
N ILE A 108 -5.72 -4.44 3.51
CA ILE A 108 -4.51 -3.64 3.36
C ILE A 108 -3.66 -3.76 4.62
N SER A 109 -2.36 -3.96 4.43
CA SER A 109 -1.34 -3.91 5.46
C SER A 109 -0.25 -2.92 5.07
N ILE A 110 0.32 -2.27 6.08
CA ILE A 110 1.44 -1.33 5.93
C ILE A 110 2.55 -1.82 6.86
N ASP A 111 3.74 -2.06 6.30
CA ASP A 111 4.90 -2.58 7.03
C ASP A 111 4.54 -3.79 7.91
N ASP A 112 3.86 -4.77 7.28
CA ASP A 112 3.33 -6.02 7.87
C ASP A 112 2.24 -5.85 8.94
N ILE A 113 1.81 -4.62 9.23
CA ILE A 113 0.68 -4.36 10.13
C ILE A 113 -0.61 -4.41 9.32
N SER A 114 -1.40 -5.46 9.53
CA SER A 114 -2.74 -5.56 8.96
C SER A 114 -3.69 -4.60 9.67
N HIS A 115 -4.29 -3.69 8.90
CA HIS A 115 -5.29 -2.79 9.44
C HIS A 115 -6.64 -3.44 9.23
N PRO A 116 -7.48 -3.67 10.25
CA PRO A 116 -8.87 -4.07 10.03
C PRO A 116 -9.67 -2.86 9.52
N GLY A 117 -10.61 -3.06 8.60
CA GLY A 117 -11.56 -2.02 8.19
C GLY A 117 -12.98 -2.52 8.35
N ARG A 118 -13.84 -1.69 8.96
CA ARG A 118 -15.27 -1.98 9.15
C ARG A 118 -16.09 -1.98 7.83
N ASP A 119 -15.48 -1.60 6.70
CA ASP A 119 -16.19 -1.32 5.42
C ASP A 119 -15.58 -2.04 4.19
N ARG A 120 -15.04 -3.26 4.34
CA ARG A 120 -14.15 -3.88 3.32
C ARG A 120 -14.74 -5.00 2.46
N ALA A 121 -16.02 -4.91 2.11
CA ALA A 121 -16.62 -5.84 1.14
C ALA A 121 -16.01 -5.70 -0.28
N ARG A 122 -15.34 -4.57 -0.58
CA ARG A 122 -14.72 -4.29 -1.89
C ARG A 122 -13.42 -3.52 -1.75
N PRO A 123 -12.45 -3.72 -2.68
CA PRO A 123 -11.33 -2.80 -2.79
C PRO A 123 -11.86 -1.40 -3.09
N PRO A 124 -11.37 -0.35 -2.40
CA PRO A 124 -11.69 1.02 -2.76
C PRO A 124 -10.90 1.43 -4.00
N SER A 125 -11.27 2.52 -4.66
CA SER A 125 -10.54 3.04 -5.83
C SER A 125 -9.06 3.34 -5.49
N PRO A 126 -8.13 3.32 -6.46
CA PRO A 126 -6.71 3.54 -6.16
C PRO A 126 -6.41 4.87 -5.43
N PRO A 127 -7.03 6.02 -5.77
CA PRO A 127 -6.85 7.25 -4.99
C PRO A 127 -7.28 7.10 -3.53
N MET A 128 -8.39 6.39 -3.28
CA MET A 128 -8.86 6.14 -1.92
C MET A 128 -7.91 5.20 -1.16
N GLN A 129 -7.32 4.20 -1.83
CA GLN A 129 -6.26 3.37 -1.24
C GLN A 129 -5.06 4.22 -0.83
N GLY A 130 -4.59 5.12 -1.70
CA GLY A 130 -3.50 6.06 -1.39
C GLY A 130 -3.81 6.95 -0.19
N TRP A 131 -5.04 7.48 -0.11
CA TRP A 131 -5.49 8.26 1.04
C TRP A 131 -5.56 7.45 2.34
N ILE A 132 -6.05 6.20 2.28
CA ILE A 132 -6.06 5.28 3.44
C ILE A 132 -4.65 5.09 3.96
N VAL A 133 -3.67 4.84 3.09
CA VAL A 133 -2.26 4.69 3.47
C VAL A 133 -1.75 5.95 4.16
N HIS A 134 -1.94 7.13 3.56
CA HIS A 134 -1.51 8.39 4.16
C HIS A 134 -2.14 8.65 5.54
N ARG A 135 -3.43 8.35 5.70
CA ARG A 135 -4.13 8.48 6.99
C ARG A 135 -3.53 7.55 8.05
N LEU A 136 -3.29 6.29 7.69
CA LEU A 136 -2.75 5.28 8.62
C LEU A 136 -1.31 5.62 9.05
N LEU A 137 -0.45 6.05 8.11
CA LEU A 137 0.91 6.48 8.43
C LEU A 137 0.95 7.66 9.43
N ARG A 138 0.04 8.62 9.28
CA ARG A 138 -0.09 9.74 10.23
C ARG A 138 -0.51 9.27 11.62
N GLN A 139 -1.45 8.32 11.70
CA GLN A 139 -1.90 7.77 12.98
C GLN A 139 -0.77 7.02 13.71
N HIS A 140 0.06 6.26 12.98
CA HIS A 140 1.24 5.60 13.54
C HIS A 140 2.30 6.59 14.03
N THR A 141 2.51 7.69 13.31
CA THR A 141 3.47 8.72 13.71
C THR A 141 3.02 9.44 14.97
N SER A 142 1.72 9.75 15.10
CA SER A 142 1.16 10.41 16.29
C SER A 142 1.08 9.49 17.52
N ALA A 143 1.06 8.17 17.35
CA ALA A 143 1.02 7.21 18.45
C ALA A 143 2.40 6.88 19.03
N ARG A 144 3.51 7.36 18.44
CA ARG A 144 4.87 7.14 18.95
C ARG A 144 5.19 8.24 19.97
N PRO A 145 5.25 7.98 21.29
CA PRO A 145 5.72 8.98 22.23
C PRO A 145 7.19 9.27 21.91
N GLY A 146 7.55 10.55 21.90
CA GLY A 146 8.91 10.99 21.63
C GLY A 146 9.92 10.16 22.43
N ARG A 147 10.92 9.59 21.75
CA ARG A 147 12.21 9.32 22.37
C ARG A 147 12.75 10.69 22.75
N GLY A 148 12.45 11.11 23.98
CA GLY A 148 13.10 12.23 24.62
C GLY A 148 14.60 11.99 24.55
N GLY A 149 15.29 12.86 23.84
CA GLY A 149 16.72 13.03 24.08
C GLY A 149 16.87 13.51 25.50
N GLU A 150 17.59 12.74 26.32
CA GLU A 150 18.31 13.31 27.44
C GLU A 150 19.78 13.41 27.08
N CYS A 151 20.23 14.64 27.25
CA CYS A 151 21.51 15.20 26.88
C CYS A 151 22.68 14.52 27.59
N THR A 152 23.77 14.40 26.84
CA THR A 152 25.16 14.64 27.26
C THR A 152 25.40 14.95 28.75
N GLY A 153 26.08 14.02 29.42
CA GLY A 153 26.96 14.29 30.56
C GLY A 153 28.32 13.65 30.31
N ALA A 154 29.20 14.32 29.56
CA ALA A 154 30.62 13.99 29.51
C ALA A 154 31.24 14.22 30.90
N GLY A 155 32.11 13.29 31.31
CA GLY A 155 32.55 13.13 32.69
C GLY A 155 33.61 14.10 33.20
N ILE A 156 33.97 13.89 34.46
CA ILE A 156 35.22 14.35 35.04
C ILE A 156 35.71 13.24 35.97
N GLY A 157 36.86 12.66 35.65
CA GLY A 157 37.48 11.62 36.45
C GLY A 157 38.12 12.14 37.73
N ARG A 158 38.28 11.24 38.70
CA ARG A 158 39.46 11.17 39.58
C ARG A 158 39.55 9.79 40.23
N VAL A 159 40.75 9.22 40.13
CA VAL A 159 41.27 7.97 40.67
C VAL A 159 42.24 8.37 41.82
N PRO A 160 42.76 7.49 42.72
CA PRO A 160 42.16 6.68 43.79
C PRO A 160 42.90 6.89 45.17
N SER A 161 42.82 5.87 46.06
CA SER A 161 43.65 5.54 47.25
C SER A 161 43.14 6.10 48.59
N ARG A 162 43.03 5.34 49.70
CA ARG A 162 43.58 4.05 50.14
C ARG A 162 42.51 3.19 50.82
#